data_AF-A0A3M9NB94-F1
#
_entry.id   AF-A0A3M9NB94-F1
#
_cell.length_a   1.000
_cell.length_b   1.000
_cell.length_c   1.000
_cell.angle_alpha   90.00
_cell.angle_beta   90.00
_cell.angle_gamma   90.00
#
_symmetry.space_group_name_H-M   'P 1'
#
loop_
_entity.id
_entity.type
_entity.pdbx_description
1 polymer ?
#
loop_
_entity_poly.entity_id
_entity_poly.type
_entity_poly.pdbx_seq_one_letter_code
_entity_poly.pdbx_strand_id
1 'polypeptide(L)' 'MTVKLNLTINESVARRIKSYASRKNTSVSRIVEEQLEQVLKSEKKDDSFRKFLDKYAGSIKGGTNYDEAKDEYLKKKYGL' A
#
# COMPACT_ATOMS: atom_id res chain seq x y z
N MET A 1 -9.05 19.43 -7.41
CA MET A 1 -9.81 19.33 -8.68
C MET A 1 -10.45 17.96 -8.73
N THR A 2 -11.72 17.86 -9.11
CA THR A 2 -12.41 16.57 -9.30
C THR A 2 -12.46 16.22 -10.78
N VAL A 3 -12.30 14.93 -11.08
CA VAL A 3 -12.38 14.38 -12.44
C VAL A 3 -13.44 13.29 -12.50
N LYS A 4 -14.07 13.10 -13.66
CA LYS A 4 -15.04 12.01 -13.87
C LYS A 4 -14.29 10.74 -14.28
N LEU A 5 -14.47 9.67 -13.51
CA LEU A 5 -13.96 8.34 -13.82
C LEU A 5 -15.14 7.41 -14.15
N ASN A 6 -15.15 6.86 -15.37
CA ASN A 6 -16.15 5.88 -15.78
C ASN A 6 -15.64 4.47 -15.48
N LEU A 7 -16.38 3.70 -14.69
CA LEU A 7 -16.01 2.34 -14.26
C LEU A 7 -17.10 1.35 -14.64
N THR A 8 -16.70 0.20 -15.17
CA THR A 8 -17.60 -0.95 -15.36
C THR A 8 -17.47 -1.87 -14.16
N ILE A 9 -18.57 -2.08 -13.43
CA ILE A 9 -18.63 -2.97 -12.28
C ILE A 9 -19.88 -3.85 -12.35
N ASN A 10 -19.89 -4.94 -11.61
CA ASN A 10 -21.06 -5.80 -11.51
C ASN A 10 -22.28 -5.04 -10.95
N GLU A 11 -23.44 -5.20 -11.57
CA GLU A 11 -24.68 -4.50 -11.20
C GLU A 11 -25.09 -4.78 -9.74
N SER A 12 -24.91 -6.00 -9.26
CA SER A 12 -25.20 -6.38 -7.87
C SER A 12 -24.33 -5.58 -6.88
N VAL A 13 -23.06 -5.37 -7.22
CA VAL A 13 -22.13 -4.56 -6.42
C VAL A 13 -22.56 -3.09 -6.44
N ALA A 14 -22.92 -2.56 -7.61
CA ALA A 14 -23.41 -1.19 -7.77
C ALA A 14 -24.67 -0.93 -6.92
N ARG A 15 -25.61 -1.88 -6.85
CA ARG A 15 -26.79 -1.80 -6.00
C ARG A 15 -26.41 -1.79 -4.51
N ARG A 16 -25.60 -2.76 -4.08
CA ARG A 16 -25.18 -2.90 -2.68
C ARG A 16 -24.44 -1.67 -2.16
N ILE A 17 -23.52 -1.11 -2.96
CA ILE A 17 -22.74 0.06 -2.53
C ILE A 17 -23.60 1.33 -2.43
N LYS A 18 -24.59 1.51 -3.33
CA LYS A 18 -25.54 2.62 -3.23
C LYS A 18 -26.38 2.54 -1.95
N SER A 19 -26.92 1.36 -1.62
CA SER A 19 -27.65 1.14 -0.37
C SER A 19 -26.77 1.32 0.87
N TYR A 20 -25.49 0.94 0.79
CA TYR A 20 -24.54 1.19 1.87
C TYR A 20 -24.27 2.69 2.05
N ALA A 21 -23.99 3.41 0.96
CA ALA A 21 -23.69 4.84 0.98
C ALA A 21 -24.85 5.66 1.55
N SER A 22 -26.09 5.34 1.15
CA SER A 22 -27.30 5.95 1.69
C SER A 22 -27.44 5.75 3.21
N ARG A 23 -27.24 4.51 3.71
CA ARG A 23 -27.28 4.20 5.15
C ARG A 23 -26.18 4.91 5.96
N LYS A 24 -25.05 5.19 5.33
CA LYS A 24 -23.89 5.85 5.95
C LYS A 24 -23.89 7.37 5.74
N ASN A 25 -24.93 7.93 5.13
CA ASN A 25 -25.05 9.35 4.81
C ASN A 25 -23.81 9.89 4.07
N THR A 26 -23.32 9.11 3.09
CA THR A 26 -22.14 9.42 2.29
C THR A 26 -22.40 9.13 0.80
N SER A 27 -21.50 9.56 -0.08
CA SER A 27 -21.60 9.30 -1.51
C SER A 27 -20.74 8.10 -1.93
N VAL A 28 -21.17 7.42 -3.00
CA VAL A 28 -20.38 6.34 -3.61
C VAL A 28 -19.04 6.87 -4.13
N SER A 29 -19.01 8.07 -4.69
CA SER A 29 -17.77 8.70 -5.15
C SER A 29 -16.77 8.88 -4.02
N ARG A 30 -17.22 9.33 -2.84
CA ARG A 30 -16.35 9.50 -1.67
C ARG A 30 -15.80 8.17 -1.18
N ILE A 31 -16.63 7.13 -1.11
CA ILE A 31 -16.16 5.78 -0.72
C ILE A 31 -15.09 5.28 -1.69
N VAL A 32 -15.32 5.43 -3.00
CA VAL A 32 -14.36 4.99 -4.02
C VAL A 32 -13.06 5.78 -3.94
N GLU A 33 -13.14 7.10 -3.76
CA GLU A 33 -11.96 7.96 -3.60
C GLU A 33 -11.12 7.57 -2.37
N GLU A 34 -11.75 7.35 -1.22
CA GLU A 34 -11.06 6.89 0.00
C GLU A 34 -10.37 5.54 -0.19
N GLN A 35 -11.00 4.60 -0.91
CA GLN A 35 -10.40 3.30 -1.21
C GLN A 35 -9.22 3.43 -2.19
N LEU A 36 -9.37 4.23 -3.26
CA LEU A 36 -8.28 4.50 -4.20
C LEU A 36 -7.09 5.18 -3.51
N GLU A 37 -7.34 6.13 -2.61
CA GLU A 37 -6.29 6.73 -1.80
C GLU A 37 -5.57 5.70 -0.92
N GLN A 38 -6.31 4.76 -0.32
CA GLN A 38 -5.70 3.70 0.51
C GLN A 38 -4.75 2.82 -0.33
N VAL A 39 -5.16 2.45 -1.54
CA VAL A 39 -4.31 1.69 -2.49
C VAL A 39 -3.04 2.46 -2.83
N LEU A 40 -3.16 3.75 -3.16
CA LEU A 40 -2.02 4.61 -3.49
C LEU A 40 -1.10 4.88 -2.27
N LYS A 41 -1.67 4.93 -1.06
CA LYS A 41 -0.92 5.06 0.19
C LYS A 41 -0.12 3.80 0.52
N SER A 42 -0.66 2.61 0.24
CA SER A 42 0.10 1.36 0.38
C SER A 42 1.29 1.28 -0.57
N GLU A 43 1.13 1.76 -1.81
CA GLU A 43 2.19 1.75 -2.82
C GLU A 43 3.38 2.66 -2.42
N LYS A 44 3.08 3.82 -1.81
CA LYS A 44 4.11 4.75 -1.31
C LYS A 44 4.82 4.30 -0.05
N LYS A 45 4.25 3.36 0.73
CA LYS A 45 4.90 2.87 1.95
C LYS A 45 6.14 2.03 1.65
N ASP A 46 6.18 1.32 0.52
CA ASP A 46 7.36 0.57 0.12
C ASP A 46 8.54 1.51 -0.20
N ASP A 47 8.27 2.63 -0.88
CA ASP A 47 9.29 3.65 -1.15
C ASP A 47 9.67 4.48 0.08
N SER A 48 8.73 4.75 0.99
CA SER A 48 9.02 5.52 2.20
C SER A 48 9.83 4.72 3.22
N PHE A 49 9.56 3.42 3.35
CA PHE A 49 10.35 2.54 4.23
C PHE A 49 11.74 2.30 3.65
N ARG A 50 11.85 2.10 2.32
CA ARG A 50 13.15 2.08 1.61
C ARG A 50 13.91 3.39 1.74
N LYS A 51 13.28 4.56 1.53
CA LYS A 51 13.93 5.87 1.71
C LYS A 51 14.29 6.16 3.16
N PHE A 52 13.51 5.68 4.12
CA PHE A 52 13.85 5.74 5.54
C PHE A 52 15.07 4.85 5.82
N LEU A 53 15.06 3.60 5.38
CA LEU A 53 16.22 2.72 5.49
C LEU A 53 17.47 3.31 4.83
N ASP A 54 17.40 3.84 3.60
CA ASP A 54 18.53 4.48 2.92
C ASP A 54 19.04 5.72 3.67
N LYS A 55 18.13 6.57 4.15
CA LYS A 55 18.48 7.80 4.87
C LYS A 55 19.13 7.51 6.23
N TYR A 56 18.75 6.43 6.89
CA TYR A 56 19.30 6.02 8.19
C TYR A 56 20.44 4.99 8.08
N ALA A 57 20.56 4.26 6.97
CA ALA A 57 21.68 3.36 6.69
C ALA A 57 22.99 4.14 6.48
N GLY A 58 22.93 5.34 5.89
CA GLY A 58 24.10 6.22 5.76
C GLY A 58 24.60 6.83 7.08
N SER A 59 23.79 6.84 8.14
CA SER A 59 24.17 7.33 9.48
C SER A 59 24.78 6.26 10.39
N ILE A 60 24.70 4.98 10.01
CA ILE A 60 25.40 3.90 10.69
C ILE A 60 26.73 3.71 9.95
N LYS A 61 27.79 4.36 10.46
CA LYS A 61 29.17 4.03 10.08
C LYS A 61 29.45 2.59 10.50
N GLY A 62 29.18 1.65 9.60
CA GLY A 62 29.35 0.23 9.86
C GLY A 62 28.90 -0.55 8.65
N GLY A 63 29.72 -0.54 7.59
CA GLY A 63 29.52 -1.37 6.42
C GLY A 63 29.34 -2.81 6.86
N THR A 64 28.14 -3.33 6.68
CA THR A 64 27.88 -4.76 6.67
C THR A 64 27.09 -5.00 5.40
N ASN A 65 27.74 -5.70 4.47
CA ASN A 65 27.17 -6.10 3.20
C ASN A 65 25.80 -6.75 3.47
N TYR A 66 24.75 -6.10 3.00
CA TYR A 66 23.37 -6.56 3.17
C TYR A 66 23.19 -8.00 2.64
N ASP A 67 24.00 -8.39 1.65
CA ASP A 67 24.02 -9.74 1.10
C ASP A 67 24.54 -10.80 2.09
N GLU A 68 25.53 -10.48 2.94
CA GLU A 68 26.06 -11.44 3.93
C GLU A 68 25.05 -11.72 5.05
N ALA A 69 24.35 -10.68 5.53
CA ALA A 69 23.32 -10.84 6.55
C ALA A 69 22.10 -11.63 6.05
N LYS A 70 21.78 -11.48 4.75
CA LYS A 70 20.70 -12.22 4.11
C LYS A 70 21.06 -13.70 3.93
N ASP A 71 22.30 -13.99 3.55
CA ASP A 71 22.81 -15.35 3.41
C ASP A 71 22.86 -16.09 4.76
N GLU A 72 23.33 -15.44 5.83
CA GLU A 72 23.33 -16.05 7.17
C GLU A 72 21.92 -16.37 7.68
N TYR A 73 20.95 -15.49 7.43
CA TYR A 73 19.56 -15.73 7.82
C TYR A 73 18.94 -16.89 7.04
N LEU A 74 19.21 -16.99 5.73
CA LEU A 74 18.71 -18.07 4.88
C LEU A 74 19.36 -19.41 5.23
N LYS A 75 20.67 -19.45 5.50
CA LYS A 75 21.36 -20.65 6.01
C LYS A 75 20.78 -21.12 7.34
N LYS A 76 20.54 -20.20 8.28
CA LYS A 76 20.00 -20.56 9.60
C LYS A 76 18.56 -21.06 9.54
N LYS A 77 17.76 -20.56 8.60
CA LYS A 77 16.34 -20.92 8.46
C LYS A 77 16.11 -22.18 7.63
N TYR A 78 16.96 -22.43 6.64
CA TYR A 78 16.79 -23.55 5.69
C TYR A 78 17.91 -24.60 5.74
N GLY A 79 18.93 -24.43 6.58
CA GLY A 79 19.95 -25.44 6.87
C GLY A 79 20.86 -25.79 5.68
N LEU A 80 21.28 -24.79 4.90
CA LEU A 80 22.27 -24.95 3.82
C LEU A 80 23.68 -24.53 4.28
#